data_AF-A0A2V5VGH4-F1
#
_entry.id   AF-A0A2V5VGH4-F1
#
_cell.length_a   1.000
_cell.length_b   1.000
_cell.length_c   1.000
_cell.angle_alpha   90.00
_cell.angle_beta   90.00
_cell.angle_gamma   90.00
#
_symmetry.space_group_name_H-M   'P 1'
#
loop_
_entity.id
_entity.type
_entity.pdbx_description
1 polymer ?
#
loop_
_entity_poly.entity_id
_entity_poly.type
_entity_poly.pdbx_seq_one_letter_code
_entity_poly.pdbx_strand_id
1 'polypeptide(L)'
;MAHYPDSLSLLNARALFFQDAKLGPNGGYGDRWVRVESKPIPFYFPNLPSRVAAARLHDLHHIAAEYETDWPGEAEIAAWEIASGCARYRAAWILNLGGFGAGLVVAPRRLFRAFLRGRRAKTNLYKTGFDESRLNEISVGTLRDQLGLRVPVSPASATDMILFVLWCVPAILAWLSIPLLTVILFWLIARAKS
;
A
#
# COMPACT_ATOMS: atom_id res chain seq x y z
N MET A 1 -1.94 -17.12 -0.69
CA MET A 1 -2.26 -16.25 -1.83
C MET A 1 -3.73 -16.35 -2.09
N ALA A 2 -4.49 -15.42 -1.51
CA ALA A 2 -5.90 -15.24 -1.85
C ALA A 2 -6.00 -14.96 -3.36
N HIS A 3 -6.75 -15.80 -4.08
CA HIS A 3 -6.96 -15.67 -5.51
C HIS A 3 -8.41 -15.29 -5.77
N TYR A 4 -8.63 -14.12 -6.38
CA TYR A 4 -9.95 -13.66 -6.77
C TYR A 4 -10.19 -13.98 -8.25
N PRO A 5 -11.23 -14.77 -8.59
CA PRO A 5 -11.52 -15.12 -9.98
C PRO A 5 -11.74 -13.89 -10.86
N ASP A 6 -11.26 -13.94 -12.10
CA ASP A 6 -11.39 -12.83 -13.05
C ASP A 6 -12.84 -12.43 -13.37
N SER A 7 -13.78 -13.38 -13.25
CA SER A 7 -15.20 -13.17 -13.48
C SER A 7 -15.92 -12.51 -12.29
N LEU A 8 -15.29 -12.45 -11.12
CA LEU A 8 -15.91 -11.89 -9.91
C LEU A 8 -16.02 -10.36 -10.05
N SER A 9 -17.16 -9.78 -9.63
CA SER A 9 -17.29 -8.33 -9.55
C SER A 9 -16.36 -7.77 -8.47
N LEU A 10 -15.88 -6.54 -8.64
CA LEU A 10 -15.02 -5.89 -7.64
C LEU A 10 -15.75 -5.71 -6.31
N LEU A 11 -17.07 -5.53 -6.32
CA LEU A 11 -17.88 -5.48 -5.10
C LEU A 11 -17.75 -6.79 -4.29
N ASN A 12 -17.97 -7.93 -4.95
CA ASN A 12 -17.91 -9.24 -4.30
C ASN A 12 -16.47 -9.61 -3.93
N ALA A 13 -15.50 -9.30 -4.80
CA ALA A 13 -14.08 -9.53 -4.52
C ALA A 13 -13.63 -8.72 -3.30
N ARG A 14 -14.10 -7.48 -3.15
CA ARG A 14 -13.78 -6.65 -1.98
C ARG A 14 -14.42 -7.15 -0.69
N ALA A 15 -15.65 -7.67 -0.77
CA ALA A 15 -16.29 -8.29 0.39
C ALA A 15 -15.51 -9.53 0.87
N LEU A 16 -15.05 -10.37 -0.05
CA LEU A 16 -14.17 -11.50 0.26
C LEU A 16 -12.82 -11.04 0.82
N PHE A 17 -12.21 -10.02 0.21
CA PHE A 17 -10.96 -9.44 0.70
C PHE A 17 -11.07 -8.96 2.15
N PHE A 18 -12.15 -8.28 2.51
CA PHE A 18 -12.35 -7.86 3.90
C PHE A 18 -12.54 -9.04 4.86
N GLN A 19 -13.17 -10.12 4.41
CA GLN A 19 -13.31 -11.35 5.19
C GLN A 19 -11.94 -12.01 5.41
N ASP A 20 -11.16 -12.17 4.33
CA ASP A 20 -9.84 -12.81 4.35
C ASP A 20 -8.84 -12.01 5.20
N ALA A 21 -8.84 -10.69 5.06
CA ALA A 21 -7.99 -9.77 5.81
C ALA A 21 -8.51 -9.46 7.22
N LYS A 22 -9.70 -9.98 7.60
CA LYS A 22 -10.35 -9.75 8.91
C LYS A 22 -10.59 -8.26 9.22
N LEU A 23 -10.93 -7.47 8.21
CA LEU A 23 -11.12 -6.02 8.29
C LEU A 23 -12.56 -5.59 8.65
N GLY A 24 -13.44 -6.56 8.94
CA GLY A 24 -14.86 -6.31 9.21
C GLY A 24 -15.68 -6.03 7.93
N PRO A 25 -17.01 -5.89 8.03
CA PRO A 25 -17.90 -5.92 6.87
C PRO A 25 -17.77 -4.74 5.90
N ASN A 26 -17.16 -3.63 6.32
CA ASN A 26 -16.97 -2.42 5.51
C ASN A 26 -15.49 -2.01 5.38
N GLY A 27 -14.54 -2.90 5.73
CA GLY A 27 -13.11 -2.62 5.69
C GLY A 27 -12.66 -1.52 6.66
N GLY A 28 -13.48 -1.16 7.66
CA GLY A 28 -13.23 -0.05 8.57
C GLY A 28 -13.38 1.34 7.93
N TYR A 29 -13.99 1.46 6.74
CA TYR A 29 -14.14 2.75 6.06
C TYR A 29 -15.07 3.72 6.78
N GLY A 30 -16.05 3.20 7.52
CA GLY A 30 -17.01 4.00 8.29
C GLY A 30 -16.53 4.34 9.71
N ASP A 31 -15.39 3.78 10.14
CA ASP A 31 -14.92 3.94 11.51
C ASP A 31 -14.37 5.35 11.72
N ARG A 32 -14.61 5.93 12.90
CA ARG A 32 -14.08 7.26 13.24
C ARG A 32 -12.56 7.25 13.48
N TRP A 33 -12.03 6.12 13.91
CA TRP A 33 -10.63 5.92 14.28
C TRP A 33 -10.07 4.70 13.58
N VAL A 34 -8.89 4.84 12.98
CA VAL A 34 -8.13 3.71 12.46
C VAL A 34 -7.29 3.16 13.59
N ARG A 35 -7.37 1.85 13.82
CA ARG A 35 -6.48 1.12 14.73
C ARG A 35 -5.37 0.48 13.92
N VAL A 36 -4.12 0.87 14.17
CA VAL A 36 -2.95 0.15 13.64
C VAL A 36 -2.44 -0.78 14.73
N GLU A 37 -2.54 -2.08 14.49
CA GLU A 37 -2.00 -3.10 15.40
C GLU A 37 -0.47 -3.20 15.26
N SER A 38 0.22 -2.19 15.78
CA SER A 38 1.66 -2.26 16.07
C SER A 38 1.83 -2.73 17.51
N LYS A 39 2.20 -4.00 17.74
CA LYS A 39 2.52 -4.46 19.11
C LYS A 39 3.85 -3.81 19.55
N PRO A 40 3.98 -3.28 20.78
CA PRO A 40 3.13 -3.50 21.96
C PRO A 40 2.06 -2.43 22.25
N ILE A 41 1.99 -1.30 21.50
CA ILE A 41 1.04 -0.21 21.78
C ILE A 41 0.17 0.04 20.54
N PRO A 42 -1.14 -0.22 20.59
CA PRO A 42 -2.03 0.09 19.48
C PRO A 42 -2.11 1.61 19.30
N PHE A 43 -1.80 2.08 18.10
CA PHE A 43 -1.93 3.50 17.75
C PHE A 43 -3.29 3.74 17.09
N TYR A 44 -3.96 4.79 17.53
CA TYR A 44 -5.24 5.24 16.99
C TYR A 44 -5.10 6.65 16.43
N PHE A 45 -5.59 6.87 15.21
CA PHE A 45 -5.66 8.19 14.61
C PHE A 45 -6.98 8.37 13.86
N PRO A 46 -7.48 9.61 13.69
CA PRO A 46 -8.77 9.83 13.05
C PRO A 46 -8.78 9.30 11.62
N ASN A 47 -9.86 8.64 11.23
CA ASN A 47 -10.04 8.11 9.88
C ASN A 47 -10.45 9.25 8.93
N LEU A 48 -9.46 10.03 8.51
CA LEU A 48 -9.69 11.20 7.65
C LEU A 48 -10.29 10.78 6.29
N PRO A 49 -11.24 11.54 5.72
CA PRO A 49 -11.83 11.21 4.42
C PRO A 49 -10.81 11.00 3.30
N SER A 50 -9.71 11.76 3.33
CA SER A 50 -8.59 11.61 2.38
C SER A 50 -7.85 10.28 2.50
N ARG A 51 -7.75 9.73 3.72
CA ARG A 51 -7.19 8.39 3.96
C ARG A 51 -8.15 7.31 3.49
N VAL A 52 -9.45 7.45 3.79
CA VAL A 52 -10.48 6.49 3.33
C VAL A 52 -10.51 6.43 1.80
N ALA A 53 -10.41 7.58 1.12
CA ALA A 53 -10.33 7.63 -0.34
C ALA A 53 -9.09 6.90 -0.88
N ALA A 54 -7.94 6.99 -0.21
CA ALA A 54 -6.75 6.22 -0.59
C ALA A 54 -6.92 4.72 -0.31
N ALA A 55 -7.44 4.37 0.87
CA ALA A 55 -7.64 2.98 1.30
C ALA A 55 -8.56 2.19 0.36
N ARG A 56 -9.63 2.83 -0.15
CA ARG A 56 -10.52 2.21 -1.15
C ARG A 56 -9.77 1.78 -2.42
N LEU A 57 -8.87 2.62 -2.92
CA LEU A 57 -8.09 2.33 -4.11
C LEU A 57 -7.00 1.29 -3.83
N HIS A 58 -6.36 1.40 -2.67
CA HIS A 58 -5.36 0.47 -2.17
C HIS A 58 -5.90 -0.97 -2.07
N ASP A 59 -7.08 -1.15 -1.48
CA ASP A 59 -7.71 -2.47 -1.34
C ASP A 59 -8.04 -3.07 -2.72
N LEU A 60 -8.47 -2.25 -3.69
CA LEU A 60 -8.64 -2.70 -5.09
C LEU A 60 -7.32 -3.10 -5.74
N HIS A 61 -6.21 -2.44 -5.42
CA HIS A 61 -4.90 -2.86 -5.88
C HIS A 61 -4.47 -4.19 -5.27
N HIS A 62 -4.74 -4.45 -3.98
CA HIS A 62 -4.53 -5.78 -3.38
C HIS A 62 -5.29 -6.87 -4.12
N ILE A 63 -6.59 -6.66 -4.36
CA ILE A 63 -7.44 -7.61 -5.06
C ILE A 63 -6.91 -7.90 -6.48
N ALA A 64 -6.51 -6.85 -7.21
CA ALA A 64 -6.03 -7.00 -8.58
C ALA A 64 -4.63 -7.63 -8.65
N ALA A 65 -3.71 -7.20 -7.77
CA ALA A 65 -2.32 -7.61 -7.75
C ALA A 65 -2.08 -8.93 -7.00
N GLU A 66 -3.04 -9.37 -6.18
CA GLU A 66 -3.02 -10.57 -5.35
C GLU A 66 -1.94 -10.55 -4.26
N TYR A 67 -1.50 -9.36 -3.86
CA TYR A 67 -0.64 -9.22 -2.68
C TYR A 67 -1.48 -9.38 -1.42
N GLU A 68 -0.97 -10.15 -0.48
CA GLU A 68 -1.59 -10.38 0.83
C GLU A 68 -1.56 -9.11 1.69
N THR A 69 -2.29 -9.11 2.80
CA THR A 69 -2.28 -8.04 3.82
C THR A 69 -1.35 -8.38 4.99
N ASP A 70 -0.39 -9.29 4.79
CA ASP A 70 0.68 -9.57 5.74
C ASP A 70 1.87 -8.62 5.50
N TRP A 71 2.86 -8.60 6.41
CA TRP A 71 4.01 -7.69 6.29
C TRP A 71 4.73 -7.78 4.93
N PRO A 72 5.02 -8.97 4.37
CA PRO A 72 5.53 -9.09 3.01
C PRO A 72 4.60 -8.56 1.91
N GLY A 73 3.28 -8.83 1.99
CA GLY A 73 2.31 -8.38 0.99
C GLY A 73 2.09 -6.88 1.00
N GLU A 74 2.04 -6.27 2.19
CA GLU A 74 2.04 -4.80 2.39
C GLU A 74 3.32 -4.15 1.82
N ALA A 75 4.45 -4.82 1.95
CA ALA A 75 5.69 -4.39 1.30
C ALA A 75 5.59 -4.47 -0.24
N GLU A 76 5.07 -5.57 -0.78
CA GLU A 76 4.90 -5.74 -2.22
C GLU A 76 3.97 -4.69 -2.82
N ILE A 77 2.80 -4.46 -2.23
CA ILE A 77 1.86 -3.45 -2.72
C ILE A 77 2.46 -2.05 -2.62
N ALA A 78 3.17 -1.73 -1.53
CA ALA A 78 3.82 -0.43 -1.36
C ALA A 78 4.85 -0.15 -2.46
N ALA A 79 5.68 -1.16 -2.80
CA ALA A 79 6.61 -1.06 -3.92
C ALA A 79 5.91 -0.91 -5.27
N TRP A 80 4.86 -1.68 -5.50
CA TRP A 80 4.10 -1.59 -6.75
C TRP A 80 3.44 -0.22 -6.91
N GLU A 81 2.83 0.32 -5.84
CA GLU A 81 2.15 1.62 -5.84
C GLU A 81 3.12 2.80 -5.95
N ILE A 82 4.31 2.73 -5.34
CA ILE A 82 5.38 3.73 -5.54
C ILE A 82 5.87 3.70 -6.98
N ALA A 83 6.15 2.52 -7.52
CA ALA A 83 6.72 2.36 -8.86
C ALA A 83 5.74 2.79 -9.97
N SER A 84 4.45 2.50 -9.79
CA SER A 84 3.38 2.88 -10.72
C SER A 84 2.84 4.30 -10.45
N GLY A 85 3.08 4.84 -9.26
CA GLY A 85 2.92 6.25 -8.86
C GLY A 85 1.64 6.57 -8.09
N CYS A 86 1.79 7.15 -6.88
CA CYS A 86 0.66 7.46 -5.97
C CYS A 86 -0.06 8.81 -6.23
N ALA A 87 0.35 9.55 -7.27
CA ALA A 87 -0.29 10.79 -7.71
C ALA A 87 -0.54 11.80 -6.56
N ARG A 88 -1.77 12.33 -6.44
CA ARG A 88 -2.16 13.35 -5.45
C ARG A 88 -2.45 12.80 -4.05
N TYR A 89 -2.44 11.48 -3.86
CA TYR A 89 -2.82 10.85 -2.60
C TYR A 89 -1.65 10.85 -1.61
N ARG A 90 -1.53 11.93 -0.82
CA ARG A 90 -0.47 12.10 0.19
C ARG A 90 -0.43 10.97 1.22
N ALA A 91 -1.60 10.47 1.63
CA ALA A 91 -1.70 9.34 2.55
C ALA A 91 -1.07 8.07 1.96
N ALA A 92 -1.29 7.80 0.66
CA ALA A 92 -0.67 6.67 -0.03
C ALA A 92 0.86 6.82 -0.08
N TRP A 93 1.38 8.02 -0.37
CA TRP A 93 2.84 8.24 -0.33
C TRP A 93 3.46 7.94 1.03
N ILE A 94 2.85 8.42 2.12
CA ILE A 94 3.37 8.21 3.48
C ILE A 94 3.34 6.73 3.85
N LEU A 95 2.19 6.07 3.65
CA LEU A 95 2.00 4.67 4.01
C LEU A 95 2.91 3.75 3.17
N ASN A 96 3.00 4.01 1.85
CA ASN A 96 3.85 3.20 0.98
C ASN A 96 5.33 3.40 1.24
N LEU A 97 5.79 4.60 1.62
CA LEU A 97 7.20 4.78 2.03
C LEU A 97 7.52 3.97 3.30
N GLY A 98 6.57 3.92 4.24
CA GLY A 98 6.63 3.05 5.41
C GLY A 98 6.72 1.56 5.04
N GLY A 99 5.76 1.07 4.25
CA GLY A 99 5.71 -0.32 3.78
C GLY A 99 6.92 -0.71 2.95
N PHE A 100 7.40 0.17 2.07
CA PHE A 100 8.61 -0.04 1.27
C PHE A 100 9.84 -0.19 2.16
N GLY A 101 10.02 0.69 3.15
CA GLY A 101 11.12 0.63 4.10
C GLY A 101 11.11 -0.64 4.94
N ALA A 102 9.95 -1.07 5.45
CA ALA A 102 9.81 -2.35 6.14
C ALA A 102 10.16 -3.53 5.23
N GLY A 103 9.72 -3.46 3.97
CA GLY A 103 9.97 -4.47 2.95
C GLY A 103 11.45 -4.70 2.63
N LEU A 104 12.31 -3.69 2.79
CA LEU A 104 13.76 -3.82 2.59
C LEU A 104 14.38 -4.84 3.57
N VAL A 105 13.76 -5.02 4.74
CA VAL A 105 14.19 -5.98 5.76
C VAL A 105 13.37 -7.27 5.69
N VAL A 106 12.04 -7.14 5.65
CA VAL A 106 11.12 -8.29 5.77
C VAL A 106 11.12 -9.17 4.52
N ALA A 107 11.12 -8.57 3.33
CA ALA A 107 10.93 -9.30 2.08
C ALA A 107 11.62 -8.64 0.87
N PRO A 108 12.94 -8.37 0.90
CA PRO A 108 13.62 -7.52 -0.09
C PRO A 108 13.50 -8.03 -1.54
N ARG A 109 13.54 -9.36 -1.73
CA ARG A 109 13.40 -9.97 -3.08
C ARG A 109 11.98 -9.81 -3.63
N ARG A 110 10.97 -9.92 -2.77
CA ARG A 110 9.55 -9.75 -3.12
C ARG A 110 9.24 -8.28 -3.40
N LEU A 111 9.71 -7.38 -2.52
CA LEU A 111 9.67 -5.93 -2.68
C LEU A 111 10.23 -5.50 -4.05
N PHE A 112 11.44 -5.95 -4.39
CA PHE A 112 12.07 -5.58 -5.66
C PHE A 112 11.28 -6.10 -6.86
N ARG A 113 10.79 -7.35 -6.84
CA ARG A 113 9.93 -7.89 -7.91
C ARG A 113 8.63 -7.10 -8.07
N ALA A 114 8.00 -6.70 -6.96
CA ALA A 114 6.79 -5.91 -6.98
C ALA A 114 7.04 -4.49 -7.51
N PHE A 115 8.17 -3.88 -7.16
CA PHE A 115 8.63 -2.61 -7.74
C PHE A 115 8.76 -2.73 -9.26
N LEU A 116 9.45 -3.77 -9.74
CA LEU A 116 9.55 -4.05 -11.17
C LEU A 116 8.16 -4.20 -11.80
N ARG A 117 7.27 -4.99 -11.19
CA ARG A 117 5.90 -5.14 -11.71
C ARG A 117 5.17 -3.79 -11.79
N GLY A 118 5.34 -2.92 -10.79
CA GLY A 118 4.75 -1.58 -10.79
C GLY A 118 5.33 -0.65 -11.86
N ARG A 119 6.63 -0.76 -12.15
CA ARG A 119 7.29 -0.02 -13.26
C ARG A 119 6.71 -0.38 -14.64
N ARG A 120 6.09 -1.56 -14.77
CA ARG A 120 5.53 -2.08 -16.03
C ARG A 120 3.99 -2.06 -16.01
N ALA A 121 3.38 -1.59 -14.93
CA ALA A 121 1.94 -1.35 -14.88
C ALA A 121 1.57 -0.26 -15.89
N LYS A 122 0.42 -0.42 -16.57
CA LYS A 122 -0.10 0.58 -17.51
C LYS A 122 -0.51 1.86 -16.80
N THR A 123 -1.09 1.73 -15.60
CA THR A 123 -1.58 2.84 -14.79
C THR A 123 -1.68 2.44 -13.31
N ASN A 124 -2.13 3.36 -12.49
CA ASN A 124 -2.43 3.19 -11.07
C ASN A 124 -3.76 3.91 -10.76
N LEU A 125 -4.62 3.33 -9.92
CA LEU A 125 -5.93 3.93 -9.60
C LEU A 125 -5.81 5.29 -8.88
N TYR A 126 -4.68 5.58 -8.23
CA TYR A 126 -4.41 6.91 -7.68
C TYR A 126 -4.33 8.00 -8.77
N LYS A 127 -4.00 7.63 -10.02
CA LYS A 127 -3.97 8.56 -11.16
C LYS A 127 -5.34 8.70 -11.81
N THR A 128 -6.01 7.58 -12.06
CA THR A 128 -7.28 7.55 -12.82
C THR A 128 -8.51 7.80 -11.94
N GLY A 129 -8.38 7.60 -10.63
CA GLY A 129 -9.52 7.43 -9.74
C GLY A 129 -10.27 6.12 -10.02
N PHE A 130 -11.29 5.88 -9.21
CA PHE A 130 -12.26 4.81 -9.43
C PHE A 130 -13.62 5.27 -8.88
N ASP A 131 -14.69 5.03 -9.63
CA ASP A 131 -16.06 5.32 -9.20
C ASP A 131 -16.64 4.09 -8.48
N GLU A 132 -16.83 4.24 -7.17
CA GLU A 132 -17.35 3.19 -6.29
C GLU A 132 -18.73 2.66 -6.71
N SER A 133 -19.55 3.46 -7.39
CA SER A 133 -20.87 3.01 -7.87
C SER A 133 -20.77 1.88 -8.90
N ARG A 134 -19.61 1.75 -9.56
CA ARG A 134 -19.35 0.78 -10.64
C ARG A 134 -18.74 -0.53 -10.16
N LEU A 135 -18.56 -0.72 -8.85
CA LEU A 135 -17.92 -1.93 -8.30
C LEU A 135 -18.64 -3.22 -8.66
N ASN A 136 -19.96 -3.18 -8.85
CA ASN A 136 -20.73 -4.36 -9.23
C ASN A 136 -20.67 -4.64 -10.75
N GLU A 137 -20.31 -3.64 -11.55
CA GLU A 137 -20.27 -3.72 -13.02
C GLU A 137 -18.91 -4.19 -13.54
N ILE A 138 -17.84 -3.84 -12.82
CA ILE A 138 -16.46 -4.12 -13.22
C ILE A 138 -16.01 -5.41 -12.54
N SER A 139 -15.42 -6.32 -13.33
CA SER A 139 -14.82 -7.54 -12.81
C SER A 139 -13.35 -7.38 -12.42
N VAL A 140 -12.84 -8.28 -11.58
CA VAL A 140 -11.42 -8.35 -11.21
C VAL A 140 -10.53 -8.47 -12.44
N GLY A 141 -10.91 -9.30 -13.42
CA GLY A 141 -10.15 -9.48 -14.66
C GLY A 141 -10.04 -8.17 -15.45
N THR A 142 -11.14 -7.42 -15.57
CA THR A 142 -11.15 -6.10 -16.21
C THR A 142 -10.19 -5.13 -15.52
N LEU A 143 -10.18 -5.10 -14.18
CA LEU A 143 -9.25 -4.25 -13.43
C LEU A 143 -7.79 -4.67 -13.65
N ARG A 144 -7.49 -5.97 -13.67
CA ARG A 144 -6.14 -6.48 -13.99
C ARG A 144 -5.67 -6.05 -15.38
N ASP A 145 -6.57 -6.07 -16.36
CA ASP A 145 -6.28 -5.64 -17.73
C ASP A 145 -6.04 -4.14 -17.86
N GLN A 146 -6.83 -3.33 -17.14
CA GLN A 146 -6.66 -1.88 -17.03
C GLN A 146 -5.31 -1.51 -16.40
N LEU A 147 -4.93 -2.18 -15.31
CA LEU A 147 -3.66 -1.96 -14.61
C LEU A 147 -2.46 -2.59 -15.36
N GLY A 148 -2.71 -3.47 -16.33
CA GLY A 148 -1.65 -4.15 -17.11
C GLY A 148 -0.96 -5.28 -16.33
N LEU A 149 -1.65 -5.92 -15.40
CA LEU A 149 -1.07 -6.89 -14.46
C LEU A 149 -0.88 -8.30 -15.03
N ARG A 150 -1.37 -8.57 -16.25
CA ARG A 150 -1.20 -9.86 -16.94
C ARG A 150 0.13 -10.01 -17.66
N VAL A 151 0.85 -8.90 -17.86
CA VAL A 151 2.13 -8.94 -18.58
C VAL A 151 3.20 -9.53 -17.65
N PRO A 152 3.97 -10.55 -18.10
CA PRO A 152 5.08 -11.08 -17.33
C PRO A 152 6.09 -9.98 -16.98
N VAL A 153 6.65 -10.04 -15.77
CA VAL A 153 7.67 -9.08 -15.35
C VAL A 153 8.96 -9.38 -16.09
N SER A 154 9.34 -8.53 -17.03
CA SER A 154 10.64 -8.60 -17.71
C SER A 154 11.80 -8.45 -16.72
N PRO A 155 13.01 -8.96 -17.04
CA PRO A 155 14.20 -8.73 -16.23
C PRO A 155 14.44 -7.25 -15.91
N ALA A 156 15.11 -6.98 -14.79
CA ALA A 156 15.42 -5.62 -14.39
C ALA A 156 16.39 -4.96 -15.38
N SER A 157 16.07 -3.74 -15.82
CA SER A 157 17.03 -2.89 -16.54
C SER A 157 17.92 -2.13 -15.55
N ALA A 158 19.01 -1.54 -16.04
CA ALA A 158 19.85 -0.65 -15.23
C ALA A 158 19.05 0.54 -14.66
N THR A 159 18.11 1.09 -15.44
CA THR A 159 17.21 2.15 -15.00
C THR A 159 16.33 1.70 -13.83
N ASP A 160 15.82 0.45 -13.86
CA ASP A 160 15.00 -0.07 -12.78
C ASP A 160 15.81 -0.20 -11.47
N MET A 161 17.07 -0.63 -11.58
CA MET A 161 17.97 -0.71 -10.42
C MET A 161 18.23 0.67 -9.83
N ILE A 162 18.56 1.65 -10.67
CA ILE A 162 18.81 3.03 -10.23
C ILE A 162 17.57 3.60 -9.54
N LEU A 163 16.39 3.48 -10.16
CA LEU A 163 15.15 3.99 -9.59
C LEU A 163 14.79 3.29 -8.28
N PHE A 164 15.01 1.98 -8.17
CA PHE A 164 14.78 1.26 -6.91
C PHE A 164 15.69 1.79 -5.81
N VAL A 165 17.00 1.95 -6.08
CA VAL A 165 17.97 2.49 -5.12
C VAL A 165 17.60 3.93 -4.72
N LEU A 166 17.18 4.76 -5.67
CA LEU A 166 16.72 6.12 -5.39
C LEU A 166 15.51 6.14 -4.45
N TRP A 167 14.59 5.17 -4.56
CA TRP A 167 13.44 5.03 -3.65
C TRP A 167 13.80 4.45 -2.29
N CYS A 168 14.89 3.70 -2.16
CA CYS A 168 15.40 3.27 -0.86
C CYS A 168 15.76 4.47 0.03
N VAL A 169 16.31 5.56 -0.53
CA VAL A 169 16.74 6.74 0.23
C VAL A 169 15.59 7.39 1.03
N PRO A 170 14.50 7.88 0.41
CA PRO A 170 13.40 8.46 1.17
C PRO A 170 12.68 7.44 2.07
N ALA A 171 12.64 6.17 1.69
CA ALA A 171 12.06 5.12 2.55
C ALA A 171 12.87 4.93 3.84
N ILE A 172 14.20 4.88 3.75
CA ILE A 172 15.09 4.80 4.91
C ILE A 172 14.98 6.08 5.77
N LEU A 173 14.98 7.26 5.14
CA LEU A 173 14.83 8.54 5.86
C LEU A 173 13.50 8.63 6.62
N ALA A 174 12.40 8.15 6.02
CA ALA A 174 11.11 8.09 6.68
C ALA A 174 11.18 7.24 7.97
N TRP A 175 11.85 6.09 7.92
CA TRP A 175 12.04 5.23 9.09
C TRP A 175 13.02 5.79 10.13
N LEU A 176 14.04 6.55 9.72
CA LEU A 176 14.98 7.19 10.65
C LEU A 176 14.39 8.42 11.35
N SER A 177 13.45 9.11 10.71
CA SER A 177 12.82 10.32 11.28
C SER A 177 11.97 10.02 12.52
N ILE A 178 11.34 8.84 12.60
CA ILE A 178 10.49 8.45 13.74
C ILE A 178 11.33 8.29 15.03
N PRO A 179 12.39 7.46 15.08
CA PRO A 179 13.29 7.39 16.23
C PRO A 179 13.92 8.74 16.59
N LEU A 180 14.36 9.50 15.59
CA LEU A 180 15.01 10.79 15.82
C LEU A 180 14.07 11.80 16.51
N LEU A 181 12.81 11.89 16.05
CA LEU A 181 11.81 12.74 16.69
C LEU A 181 11.50 12.28 18.12
N THR A 182 11.47 10.97 18.38
CA THR A 182 11.28 10.46 19.75
C THR A 182 12.45 10.80 20.67
N VAL A 183 13.69 10.75 20.17
CA VAL A 183 14.89 11.14 20.94
C VAL A 183 14.90 12.64 21.22
N ILE A 184 14.55 13.47 20.23
CA ILE A 184 14.45 14.93 20.40
C ILE A 184 13.38 15.28 21.42
N LEU A 185 12.20 14.67 21.33
CA LEU A 185 11.11 14.90 22.28
C LEU A 185 11.51 14.47 23.70
N PHE A 186 12.17 13.33 23.84
CA PHE A 186 12.69 12.86 25.13
C PHE A 186 13.73 13.83 25.72
N TRP A 187 14.66 14.31 24.88
CA TRP A 187 15.67 15.30 25.29
C TRP A 187 15.03 16.63 25.71
N LEU A 188 14.04 17.12 24.99
CA LEU A 188 13.28 18.33 25.35
C LEU A 188 12.54 18.16 26.69
N ILE A 189 11.92 17.00 26.92
CA ILE A 189 11.24 16.68 28.18
C ILE A 189 12.25 16.60 29.33
N ALA A 190 13.38 15.95 29.13
CA ALA A 190 14.45 15.84 30.14
C ALA A 190 15.02 17.22 30.50
N ARG A 191 15.25 18.07 29.48
CA ARG A 191 15.73 19.44 29.67
C ARG A 191 14.71 20.34 30.38
N ALA A 192 13.42 20.19 30.10
CA ALA A 192 12.38 20.97 30.78
C ALA A 192 12.19 20.59 32.26
N LYS A 193 12.69 19.42 32.67
CA LYS A 193 12.68 18.92 34.05
C LYS A 193 13.97 19.22 34.82
N SER A 194 14.98 19.79 34.16
CA SER A 194 16.29 20.17 34.72
C SER A 194 16.36 21.68 34.90
#